data_AF-A0A067TH10-F1
#
_entry.id   AF-A0A067TH10-F1
#
_cell.length_a   1.000
_cell.length_b   1.000
_cell.length_c   1.000
_cell.angle_alpha   90.00
_cell.angle_beta   90.00
_cell.angle_gamma   90.00
#
_symmetry.space_group_name_H-M   'P 1'
#
loop_
_entity.id
_entity.type
_entity.pdbx_description
1 polymer ?
#
loop_
_entity_poly.entity_id
_entity_poly.type
_entity_poly.pdbx_seq_one_letter_code
_entity_poly.pdbx_strand_id
1 'polypeptide(L)'
;MSIPRSLSLVVKPCNIFHVRGAGTSNARRFHASTPTYDLVAPPDPVSHMRRIIYDDPLSQPPAPYLQHPYSLSEFKTETGTGTRSGNHDLQFRLLRQQLDSLHQNFWLDSNTRFYSARDAVLSSLPATASPRDKEEALSAFFRQWVMQEKEWTEGYTTEWRTRNLQLIILSTRVEYHRLKARLSNFVS
;
A
#
# COMPACT_ATOMS: atom_id res chain seq x y z
N MET A 1 -32.62 30.00 -24.64
CA MET A 1 -31.55 31.03 -24.66
C MET A 1 -30.23 30.37 -24.30
N SER A 2 -29.26 30.56 -25.19
CA SER A 2 -27.79 30.42 -25.08
C SER A 2 -27.14 29.20 -24.41
N ILE A 3 -26.57 28.37 -25.29
CA ILE A 3 -25.25 27.72 -25.11
C ILE A 3 -24.19 28.84 -25.04
N PRO A 4 -23.05 28.63 -24.36
CA PRO A 4 -21.84 28.49 -25.18
C PRO A 4 -20.93 27.32 -24.77
N ARG A 5 -20.41 26.67 -25.82
CA ARG A 5 -19.22 25.84 -25.86
C ARG A 5 -17.98 26.71 -25.62
N SER A 6 -16.94 26.19 -24.99
CA SER A 6 -15.57 26.36 -25.50
C SER A 6 -14.58 25.40 -24.84
N LEU A 7 -13.88 24.65 -25.69
CA LEU A 7 -12.68 23.88 -25.42
C LEU A 7 -11.48 24.83 -25.26
N SER A 8 -10.55 24.52 -24.35
CA SER A 8 -9.16 24.99 -24.47
C SER A 8 -8.22 24.03 -23.74
N LEU A 9 -7.71 23.08 -24.53
CA LEU A 9 -6.52 22.30 -24.25
C LEU A 9 -5.32 23.23 -24.42
N VAL A 10 -4.57 23.49 -23.36
CA VAL A 10 -3.26 24.17 -23.45
C VAL A 10 -2.21 23.24 -22.88
N VAL A 11 -1.62 22.45 -23.77
CA VAL A 11 -0.26 21.93 -23.60
C VAL A 11 0.69 23.05 -23.95
N LYS A 12 1.62 23.39 -23.03
CA LYS A 12 2.81 24.16 -23.38
C LYS A 12 4.08 23.51 -22.81
N PRO A 13 5.21 23.61 -23.54
CA PRO A 13 6.36 22.73 -23.44
C PRO A 13 7.41 23.17 -22.41
N CYS A 14 8.37 22.26 -22.22
CA CYS A 14 9.62 22.36 -21.47
C CYS A 14 10.34 23.72 -21.54
N ASN A 15 11.03 24.06 -20.45
CA ASN A 15 12.30 24.79 -20.54
C ASN A 15 13.33 24.21 -19.58
N ILE A 16 14.45 23.79 -20.16
CA ILE A 16 15.71 23.43 -19.51
C ILE A 16 16.58 24.70 -19.50
N PHE A 17 17.18 25.03 -18.35
CA PHE A 17 18.59 25.43 -18.12
C PHE A 17 18.78 26.49 -17.01
N HIS A 18 19.54 26.03 -16.00
CA HIS A 18 20.68 26.68 -15.33
C HIS A 18 20.51 28.03 -14.59
N VAL A 19 20.67 27.97 -13.26
CA VAL A 19 21.39 29.00 -12.50
C VAL A 19 22.36 28.31 -11.52
N ARG A 20 23.64 28.64 -11.69
CA ARG A 20 24.79 28.24 -10.87
C ARG A 20 24.93 29.23 -9.71
N GLY A 21 24.90 28.74 -8.48
CA GLY A 21 25.23 29.50 -7.27
C GLY A 21 26.34 28.80 -6.51
N ALA A 22 27.52 29.43 -6.44
CA ALA A 22 28.66 29.00 -5.64
C ALA A 22 28.48 29.41 -4.17
N GLY A 23 28.84 28.55 -3.22
CA GLY A 23 28.84 28.88 -1.80
C GLY A 23 29.18 27.69 -0.90
N THR A 24 30.43 27.70 -0.42
CA THR A 24 30.99 27.04 0.79
C THR A 24 30.69 25.56 1.04
N SER A 25 31.74 24.74 0.91
CA SER A 25 31.79 23.33 1.29
C SER A 25 31.71 23.16 2.81
N ASN A 26 30.50 23.20 3.36
CA ASN A 26 30.21 22.38 4.52
C ASN A 26 30.28 20.93 4.05
N ALA A 27 31.29 20.19 4.49
CA ALA A 27 31.38 18.75 4.28
C ALA A 27 30.18 18.10 4.98
N ARG A 28 29.03 18.12 4.31
CA ARG A 28 27.91 17.21 4.56
C ARG A 28 28.51 15.84 4.38
N ARG A 29 28.85 15.19 5.50
CA ARG A 29 29.16 13.76 5.52
C ARG A 29 27.96 13.10 4.86
N PHE A 30 28.13 12.69 3.61
CA PHE A 30 27.10 12.02 2.85
C PHE A 30 26.81 10.73 3.62
N HIS A 31 25.71 10.75 4.35
CA HIS A 31 25.14 9.54 4.89
C HIS A 31 24.57 8.81 3.67
N ALA A 32 25.42 8.02 3.00
CA ALA A 32 25.00 7.13 1.95
C ALA A 32 24.31 5.93 2.61
N SER A 33 23.09 6.14 3.13
CA SER A 33 22.19 5.01 3.30
C SER A 33 21.89 4.46 1.91
N THR A 34 22.01 3.15 1.71
CA THR A 34 21.50 2.48 0.51
C THR A 34 20.06 2.94 0.26
N PRO A 35 19.74 3.44 -0.95
CA PRO A 35 18.38 3.88 -1.24
C PRO A 35 17.44 2.68 -1.19
N THR A 36 16.45 2.74 -0.30
CA THR A 36 15.28 1.86 -0.30
C THR A 36 14.17 2.54 -1.09
N TYR A 37 13.73 1.92 -2.16
CA TYR A 37 12.66 2.36 -3.04
C TYR A 37 11.48 1.38 -2.96
N ASP A 38 10.56 1.56 -2.00
CA ASP A 38 9.30 0.80 -2.02
C ASP A 38 8.61 1.02 -3.40
N LEU A 39 8.44 -0.07 -4.15
CA LEU A 39 7.89 -0.04 -5.51
C LEU A 39 6.36 -0.19 -5.46
N VAL A 40 5.67 0.41 -6.42
CA VAL A 40 4.21 0.32 -6.53
C VAL A 40 3.85 -0.35 -7.85
N ALA A 41 3.13 -1.47 -7.77
CA ALA A 41 2.69 -2.23 -8.92
C ALA A 41 1.58 -1.50 -9.70
N PRO A 42 1.29 -1.93 -10.95
CA PRO A 42 0.10 -1.50 -11.69
C PRO A 42 -1.19 -1.74 -10.89
N PRO A 43 -2.27 -0.98 -11.16
CA PRO A 43 -3.55 -1.20 -10.51
C PRO A 43 -4.13 -2.58 -10.86
N ASP A 44 -4.67 -3.27 -9.86
CA ASP A 44 -5.39 -4.53 -10.05
C ASP A 44 -6.69 -4.31 -10.84
N PRO A 45 -7.05 -5.20 -11.79
CA PRO A 45 -8.22 -5.01 -12.66
C PRO A 45 -9.57 -5.09 -11.93
N VAL A 46 -9.62 -5.68 -10.73
CA VAL A 46 -10.86 -5.86 -9.97
C VAL A 46 -10.85 -4.97 -8.72
N SER A 47 -9.79 -5.02 -7.92
CA SER A 47 -9.72 -4.22 -6.69
C SER A 47 -9.43 -2.74 -6.96
N HIS A 48 -8.88 -2.39 -8.14
CA HIS A 48 -8.40 -1.06 -8.51
C HIS A 48 -7.28 -0.50 -7.61
N MET A 49 -6.76 -1.31 -6.69
CA MET A 49 -5.70 -0.91 -5.78
C MET A 49 -4.33 -1.33 -6.30
N ARG A 50 -3.30 -0.62 -5.83
CA ARG A 50 -1.92 -0.85 -6.24
C ARG A 50 -1.19 -1.61 -5.15
N ARG A 51 -0.64 -2.77 -5.51
CA ARG A 51 0.18 -3.57 -4.59
C ARG A 51 1.50 -2.84 -4.33
N ILE A 52 1.88 -2.75 -3.06
CA ILE A 52 3.21 -2.27 -2.66
C ILE A 52 4.17 -3.46 -2.69
N ILE A 53 5.28 -3.29 -3.40
CA ILE A 53 6.38 -4.24 -3.48
C ILE A 53 7.50 -3.66 -2.61
N TYR A 54 7.69 -4.29 -1.46
CA TYR A 54 8.73 -3.89 -0.52
C TYR A 54 10.11 -4.29 -1.04
N ASP A 55 11.06 -3.37 -0.95
CA ASP A 55 12.48 -3.59 -1.26
C ASP A 55 13.21 -4.43 -0.23
N ASP A 56 12.62 -4.52 0.96
CA ASP A 56 12.98 -5.46 1.99
C ASP A 56 11.86 -6.52 2.12
N PRO A 57 11.61 -7.33 1.08
CA PRO A 57 10.69 -8.43 1.21
C PRO A 57 11.32 -9.40 2.22
N LEU A 58 10.50 -9.91 3.15
CA LEU A 58 10.86 -11.12 3.89
C LEU A 58 11.35 -12.14 2.86
N SER A 59 12.64 -12.47 2.91
CA SER A 59 13.37 -13.15 1.84
C SER A 59 12.47 -14.11 1.08
N GLN A 60 12.10 -13.75 -0.15
CA GLN A 60 11.39 -14.70 -1.01
C GLN A 60 12.31 -15.92 -1.14
N PRO A 61 11.79 -17.15 -1.01
CA PRO A 61 12.61 -18.32 -1.23
C PRO A 61 13.19 -18.20 -2.64
N PRO A 62 14.53 -18.18 -2.81
CA PRO A 62 15.13 -18.18 -4.12
C PRO A 62 14.72 -19.47 -4.84
N ALA A 63 14.84 -19.44 -6.16
CA ALA A 63 14.37 -20.53 -7.01
C ALA A 63 14.86 -21.90 -6.48
N PRO A 64 13.98 -22.93 -6.46
CA PRO A 64 14.17 -24.16 -5.68
C PRO A 64 15.39 -25.01 -6.08
N TYR A 65 16.07 -24.65 -7.16
CA TYR A 65 17.23 -25.35 -7.68
C TYR A 65 18.60 -24.79 -7.21
N LEU A 66 18.63 -23.74 -6.37
CA LEU A 66 19.89 -23.09 -5.95
C LEU A 66 20.13 -22.95 -4.43
N GLN A 67 19.27 -23.47 -3.54
CA GLN A 67 19.47 -23.25 -2.11
C GLN A 67 19.23 -24.51 -1.26
N HIS A 68 20.15 -24.76 -0.33
CA HIS A 68 20.01 -25.76 0.72
C HIS A 68 18.75 -25.44 1.56
N PRO A 69 18.03 -26.45 2.11
CA PRO A 69 16.81 -26.28 2.92
C PRO A 69 16.94 -25.36 4.15
N TYR A 70 18.16 -24.93 4.47
CA TYR A 70 18.46 -23.94 5.48
C TYR A 70 19.48 -22.96 4.88
N SER A 71 19.11 -21.69 4.71
CA SER A 71 20.08 -20.66 4.32
C SER A 71 20.76 -20.10 5.57
N LEU A 72 22.10 -20.00 5.59
CA LEU A 72 22.83 -19.40 6.73
C LEU A 72 22.42 -17.93 6.97
N SER A 73 21.82 -17.26 5.97
CA SER A 73 21.17 -15.95 6.10
C SER A 73 20.02 -15.94 7.10
N GLU A 74 19.25 -17.02 7.24
CA GLU A 74 18.18 -17.13 8.25
C GLU A 74 18.74 -17.20 9.68
N PHE A 75 19.99 -17.66 9.81
CA PHE A 75 20.70 -17.78 11.08
C PHE A 75 21.71 -16.65 11.32
N LYS A 76 21.81 -15.66 10.42
CA LYS A 76 22.60 -14.44 10.67
C LYS A 76 21.92 -13.64 11.79
N THR A 77 22.17 -14.06 13.02
CA THR A 77 22.13 -13.17 14.17
C THR A 77 23.17 -12.11 13.87
N GLU A 78 22.74 -10.87 13.63
CA GLU A 78 23.65 -9.75 13.42
C GLU A 78 24.72 -9.79 14.52
N THR A 79 25.96 -10.07 14.10
CA THR A 79 27.09 -10.28 14.99
C THR A 79 27.28 -9.05 15.87
N GLY A 80 26.98 -9.17 17.16
CA GLY A 80 27.51 -8.27 18.18
C GLY A 80 26.58 -7.93 19.35
N THR A 81 25.26 -7.90 19.16
CA THR A 81 24.33 -7.66 20.28
C THR A 81 23.03 -8.40 20.02
N GLY A 82 22.70 -9.38 20.86
CA GLY A 82 21.44 -10.14 20.85
C GLY A 82 20.24 -9.25 21.16
N THR A 83 19.97 -8.29 20.29
CA THR A 83 19.10 -7.17 20.59
C THR A 83 17.70 -7.54 20.14
N ARG A 84 16.74 -7.46 21.08
CA ARG A 84 15.30 -7.52 20.83
C ARG A 84 14.88 -6.75 19.56
N SER A 85 15.63 -5.74 19.12
CA SER A 85 15.45 -4.99 17.86
C SER A 85 15.25 -5.89 16.63
N GLY A 86 16.09 -6.91 16.38
CA GLY A 86 15.95 -7.74 15.17
C GLY A 86 14.60 -8.49 15.09
N ASN A 87 14.08 -8.91 16.25
CA ASN A 87 12.75 -9.51 16.35
C ASN A 87 11.62 -8.51 16.12
N HIS A 88 11.76 -7.26 16.60
CA HIS A 88 10.76 -6.21 16.37
C HIS A 88 10.74 -5.73 14.91
N ASP A 89 11.90 -5.63 14.27
CA ASP A 89 12.04 -5.27 12.85
C ASP A 89 11.37 -6.34 11.97
N LEU A 90 11.60 -7.63 12.25
CA LEU A 90 10.93 -8.72 11.55
C LEU A 90 9.41 -8.70 11.76
N GLN A 91 8.94 -8.53 13.00
CA GLN A 91 7.52 -8.42 13.32
C GLN A 91 6.85 -7.23 12.61
N PHE A 92 7.52 -6.08 12.58
CA PHE A 92 7.04 -4.90 11.87
C PHE A 92 6.84 -5.17 10.38
N ARG A 93 7.84 -5.78 9.72
CA ARG A 93 7.78 -6.12 8.29
C ARG A 93 6.67 -7.12 7.98
N LEU A 94 6.56 -8.18 8.79
CA LEU A 94 5.50 -9.19 8.68
C LEU A 94 4.11 -8.55 8.80
N LEU A 95 3.89 -7.77 9.85
CA LEU A 95 2.59 -7.16 10.10
C LEU A 95 2.20 -6.17 8.99
N ARG A 96 3.17 -5.45 8.43
CA ARG A 96 2.96 -4.52 7.32
C ARG A 96 2.46 -5.26 6.08
N GLN A 97 3.16 -6.32 5.68
CA GLN A 97 2.76 -7.15 4.53
C GLN A 97 1.40 -7.83 4.74
N GLN A 98 1.11 -8.29 5.95
CA GLN A 98 -0.19 -8.87 6.30
C GLN A 98 -1.32 -7.83 6.20
N LEU A 99 -1.07 -6.59 6.64
CA LEU A 99 -2.05 -5.50 6.53
C LEU A 99 -2.36 -5.19 5.07
N ASP A 100 -1.35 -5.10 4.21
CA ASP A 100 -1.57 -4.83 2.78
C ASP A 100 -2.30 -5.97 2.09
N SER A 101 -1.97 -7.22 2.44
CA SER A 101 -2.67 -8.40 1.93
C SER A 101 -4.13 -8.41 2.35
N LEU A 102 -4.40 -8.08 3.62
CA LEU A 102 -5.76 -7.93 4.13
C LEU A 102 -6.53 -6.85 3.36
N HIS A 103 -5.91 -5.70 3.14
CA HIS A 103 -6.52 -4.60 2.39
C HIS A 103 -6.86 -5.03 0.97
N GLN A 104 -5.89 -5.60 0.25
CA GLN A 104 -6.05 -6.09 -1.12
C GLN A 104 -7.18 -7.10 -1.23
N ASN A 105 -7.19 -8.10 -0.36
CA ASN A 105 -8.17 -9.18 -0.41
C ASN A 105 -9.58 -8.67 -0.10
N PHE A 106 -9.73 -7.77 0.88
CA PHE A 106 -11.02 -7.20 1.23
C PHE A 106 -11.66 -6.46 0.04
N TRP A 107 -10.90 -5.58 -0.62
CA TRP A 107 -11.44 -4.81 -1.75
C TRP A 107 -11.61 -5.64 -3.01
N LEU A 108 -10.77 -6.65 -3.25
CA LEU A 108 -10.96 -7.60 -4.33
C LEU A 108 -12.30 -8.33 -4.17
N ASP A 109 -12.57 -8.86 -2.98
CA ASP A 109 -13.81 -9.57 -2.69
C ASP A 109 -15.04 -8.65 -2.75
N SER A 110 -14.95 -7.47 -2.11
CA SER A 110 -16.03 -6.47 -2.13
C SER A 110 -16.41 -6.05 -3.55
N ASN A 111 -15.41 -5.72 -4.39
CA ASN A 111 -15.67 -5.33 -5.77
C ASN A 111 -16.20 -6.49 -6.61
N THR A 112 -15.70 -7.72 -6.39
CA THR A 112 -16.20 -8.91 -7.09
C THR A 112 -17.70 -9.12 -6.81
N ARG A 113 -18.09 -9.10 -5.52
CA ARG A 113 -19.49 -9.26 -5.12
C ARG A 113 -20.35 -8.10 -5.63
N PHE A 114 -19.85 -6.87 -5.53
CA PHE A 114 -20.53 -5.68 -6.03
C PHE A 114 -20.84 -5.78 -7.54
N TYR A 115 -19.84 -6.10 -8.37
CA TYR A 115 -20.04 -6.21 -9.81
C TYR A 115 -20.98 -7.37 -10.17
N SER A 116 -20.83 -8.52 -9.52
CA SER A 116 -21.74 -9.66 -9.74
C SER A 116 -23.20 -9.31 -9.42
N ALA A 117 -23.46 -8.63 -8.31
CA ALA A 117 -24.81 -8.24 -7.89
C ALA A 117 -25.40 -7.14 -8.77
N ARG A 118 -24.59 -6.14 -9.14
CA ARG A 118 -24.98 -5.09 -10.09
C ARG A 118 -25.39 -5.68 -11.43
N ASP A 119 -24.59 -6.60 -11.96
CA ASP A 119 -24.84 -7.21 -13.26
C ASP A 119 -26.07 -8.13 -13.21
N ALA A 120 -26.30 -8.82 -12.07
CA ALA A 120 -27.53 -9.58 -11.83
C ALA A 120 -28.79 -8.68 -11.87
N VAL A 121 -28.76 -7.51 -11.20
CA VAL A 121 -29.86 -6.53 -11.24
C VAL A 121 -30.12 -6.06 -12.66
N LEU A 122 -29.08 -5.70 -13.41
CA LEU A 122 -29.21 -5.26 -14.79
C LEU A 122 -29.73 -6.37 -15.72
N SER A 123 -29.32 -7.62 -15.49
CA SER A 123 -29.79 -8.78 -16.27
C SER A 123 -31.24 -9.16 -15.99
N SER A 124 -31.77 -8.79 -14.81
CA SER A 124 -33.16 -9.05 -14.44
C SER A 124 -34.16 -8.11 -15.12
N LEU A 125 -33.66 -6.98 -15.66
CA LEU A 125 -34.49 -6.01 -16.36
C LEU A 125 -34.83 -6.52 -17.77
N PRO A 126 -36.05 -6.23 -18.27
CA PRO A 126 -36.42 -6.59 -19.64
C PRO A 126 -35.55 -5.83 -20.65
N ALA A 127 -35.28 -6.44 -21.81
CA ALA A 127 -34.48 -5.83 -22.88
C ALA A 127 -35.08 -4.51 -23.42
N THR A 128 -36.38 -4.30 -23.22
CA THR A 128 -37.11 -3.07 -23.59
C THR A 128 -37.01 -1.95 -22.56
N ALA A 129 -36.35 -2.18 -21.41
CA ALA A 129 -36.24 -1.18 -20.34
C ALA A 129 -35.53 0.09 -20.82
N SER A 130 -36.12 1.24 -20.49
CA SER A 130 -35.54 2.53 -20.83
C SER A 130 -34.26 2.79 -20.01
N PRO A 131 -33.38 3.70 -20.44
CA PRO A 131 -32.21 4.10 -19.63
C PRO A 131 -32.60 4.58 -18.22
N ARG A 132 -33.74 5.27 -18.09
CA ARG A 132 -34.25 5.77 -16.81
C ARG A 132 -34.63 4.64 -15.85
N ASP A 133 -35.27 3.58 -16.37
CA ASP A 133 -35.65 2.43 -15.54
C ASP A 133 -34.41 1.69 -15.00
N LYS A 134 -33.33 1.64 -15.81
CA LYS A 134 -32.05 1.08 -15.39
C LYS A 134 -31.40 1.92 -14.28
N GLU A 135 -31.44 3.24 -14.40
CA GLU A 135 -30.93 4.15 -13.37
C GLU A 135 -31.71 4.01 -12.06
N GLU A 136 -33.04 3.90 -12.12
CA GLU A 136 -33.88 3.70 -10.95
C GLU A 136 -33.54 2.37 -10.25
N ALA A 137 -33.45 1.27 -11.01
CA ALA A 137 -33.05 -0.03 -10.49
C ALA A 137 -31.66 -0.01 -9.84
N LEU A 138 -30.68 0.65 -10.48
CA LEU A 138 -29.34 0.81 -9.93
C LEU A 138 -29.36 1.64 -8.64
N SER A 139 -30.15 2.71 -8.58
CA SER A 139 -30.25 3.55 -7.37
C SER A 139 -30.80 2.80 -6.17
N ALA A 140 -31.83 1.96 -6.39
CA ALA A 140 -32.39 1.08 -5.37
C ALA A 140 -31.37 0.04 -4.91
N PHE A 141 -30.66 -0.57 -5.87
CA PHE A 141 -29.57 -1.51 -5.60
C PHE A 141 -28.46 -0.88 -4.74
N PHE A 142 -27.95 0.31 -5.10
CA PHE A 142 -26.89 0.99 -4.35
C PHE A 142 -27.28 1.25 -2.91
N ARG A 143 -28.52 1.71 -2.69
CA ARG A 143 -29.05 1.94 -1.34
C ARG A 143 -29.07 0.64 -0.54
N GLN A 144 -29.55 -0.44 -1.14
CA GLN A 144 -29.62 -1.75 -0.50
C GLN A 144 -28.22 -2.31 -0.20
N TRP A 145 -27.30 -2.22 -1.16
CA TRP A 145 -25.92 -2.68 -1.02
C TRP A 145 -25.22 -2.04 0.17
N VAL A 146 -25.30 -0.71 0.30
CA VAL A 146 -24.68 0.02 1.43
C VAL A 146 -25.26 -0.43 2.77
N MET A 147 -26.57 -0.68 2.83
CA MET A 147 -27.21 -1.14 4.07
C MET A 147 -26.80 -2.56 4.44
N GLN A 148 -26.64 -3.46 3.45
CA GLN A 148 -26.24 -4.85 3.66
C GLN A 148 -24.76 -4.96 4.05
N GLU A 149 -23.89 -4.22 3.36
CA GLU A 149 -22.44 -4.34 3.52
C GLU A 149 -21.89 -3.53 4.71
N LYS A 150 -22.75 -2.79 5.40
CA LYS A 150 -22.37 -1.90 6.51
C LYS A 150 -21.63 -2.68 7.62
N GLU A 151 -22.22 -3.76 8.12
CA GLU A 151 -21.66 -4.53 9.25
C GLU A 151 -20.30 -5.13 8.88
N TRP A 152 -20.18 -5.68 7.67
CA TRP A 152 -18.90 -6.19 7.18
C TRP A 152 -17.85 -5.07 7.09
N THR A 153 -18.22 -3.93 6.50
CA THR A 153 -17.31 -2.78 6.37
C THR A 153 -16.85 -2.25 7.74
N GLU A 154 -17.73 -2.28 8.75
CA GLU A 154 -17.39 -1.92 10.13
C GLU A 154 -16.40 -2.91 10.76
N GLY A 155 -16.59 -4.20 10.54
CA GLY A 155 -15.65 -5.25 10.96
C GLY A 155 -14.26 -5.04 10.35
N TYR A 156 -14.20 -4.83 9.04
CA TYR A 156 -12.96 -4.50 8.32
C TYR A 156 -12.31 -3.23 8.87
N THR A 157 -13.09 -2.16 9.09
CA THR A 157 -12.56 -0.88 9.60
C THR A 157 -11.95 -1.06 10.98
N THR A 158 -12.57 -1.86 11.84
CA THR A 158 -12.08 -2.15 13.19
C THR A 158 -10.78 -2.95 13.15
N GLU A 159 -10.71 -3.99 12.34
CA GLU A 159 -9.52 -4.80 12.17
C GLU A 159 -8.36 -4.00 11.56
N TRP A 160 -8.63 -3.23 10.51
CA TRP A 160 -7.65 -2.37 9.87
C TRP A 160 -7.08 -1.35 10.86
N ARG A 161 -7.92 -0.69 11.65
CA ARG A 161 -7.47 0.25 12.70
C ARG A 161 -6.60 -0.44 13.75
N THR A 162 -7.03 -1.62 14.21
CA THR A 162 -6.29 -2.39 15.22
C THR A 162 -4.89 -2.75 14.75
N ARG A 163 -4.75 -3.26 13.53
CA ARG A 163 -3.45 -3.63 12.94
C ARG A 163 -2.58 -2.40 12.64
N ASN A 164 -3.17 -1.29 12.21
CA ASN A 164 -2.43 -0.04 12.01
C ASN A 164 -1.87 0.52 13.34
N LEU A 165 -2.65 0.47 14.42
CA LEU A 165 -2.16 0.88 15.74
C LEU A 165 -0.99 0.00 16.20
N GLN A 166 -1.07 -1.32 15.98
CA GLN A 166 0.03 -2.23 16.26
C GLN A 166 1.28 -1.90 15.43
N LEU A 167 1.14 -1.57 14.14
CA LEU A 167 2.24 -1.14 13.30
C LEU A 167 2.92 0.13 13.81
N ILE A 168 2.15 1.14 14.22
CA ILE A 168 2.70 2.38 14.79
C ILE A 168 3.48 2.09 16.08
N ILE A 169 2.96 1.21 16.94
CA ILE A 169 3.66 0.82 18.17
C ILE A 169 4.95 0.06 17.86
N LEU A 170 4.95 -0.85 16.87
CA LEU A 170 6.14 -1.58 16.49
C LEU A 170 7.18 -0.65 15.83
N SER A 171 6.77 0.21 14.90
CA SER A 171 7.69 1.13 14.21
C SER A 171 8.36 2.09 15.18
N THR A 172 7.60 2.64 16.14
CA THR A 172 8.16 3.51 17.19
C THR A 172 9.18 2.80 18.06
N ARG A 173 8.96 1.52 18.41
CA ARG A 173 9.94 0.71 19.15
C ARG A 173 11.20 0.44 18.34
N VAL A 174 11.05 0.09 17.06
CA VAL A 174 12.18 -0.13 16.13
C VAL A 174 13.03 1.13 16.02
N GLU A 175 12.41 2.28 15.75
CA GLU A 175 13.12 3.55 15.62
C GLU A 175 13.77 4.00 16.93
N TYR A 176 13.12 3.75 18.08
CA TYR A 176 13.72 4.00 19.39
C TYR A 176 14.99 3.18 19.59
N HIS A 177 14.98 1.88 19.26
CA HIS A 177 16.15 1.02 19.35
C HIS A 177 17.29 1.49 18.43
N ARG A 178 16.97 1.88 17.19
CA ARG A 178 17.94 2.43 16.23
C ARG A 178 18.55 3.74 16.73
N LEU A 179 17.74 4.64 17.27
CA LEU A 179 18.20 5.90 17.84
C LEU A 179 19.14 5.66 19.03
N LYS A 180 18.76 4.75 19.94
CA LYS A 180 19.59 4.40 21.10
C LYS A 180 20.94 3.82 20.69
N ALA A 181 20.97 2.93 19.70
CA ALA A 181 22.21 2.35 19.19
C ALA A 181 23.12 3.41 18.53
N ARG A 182 22.53 4.37 17.80
CA ARG A 182 23.29 5.50 17.22
C ARG A 182 23.89 6.39 18.30
N LEU A 183 23.15 6.67 19.37
CA LEU A 183 23.64 7.47 20.48
C LEU A 183 24.76 6.76 21.26
N SER A 184 24.65 5.44 21.50
CA SER A 184 25.73 4.69 22.17
C SER A 184 27.03 4.68 21.35
N ASN A 185 26.93 4.56 20.03
CA ASN A 185 28.09 4.60 19.13
C ASN A 185 28.73 6.00 19.02
N PHE A 186 28.02 7.05 19.43
CA PHE A 186 28.54 8.42 19.45
C PHE A 186 29.23 8.78 20.77
N VAL A 187 28.87 8.09 21.86
CA VAL A 187 29.38 8.35 23.22
C VAL A 187 30.56 7.44 23.59
N SER A 188 30.76 6.32 22.88
CA SER A 188 31.93 5.43 23.01
C SER A 188 33.07 5.83 22.08
#